data_AF-A0A8S1UYC3-F1
#
_entry.id   AF-A0A8S1UYC3-F1
#
_cell.length_a   1.000
_cell.length_b   1.000
_cell.length_c   1.000
_cell.angle_alpha   90.00
_cell.angle_beta   90.00
_cell.angle_gamma   90.00
#
_symmetry.space_group_name_H-M   'P 1'
#
loop_
_entity.id
_entity.type
_entity.pdbx_description
1 polymer ?
#
loop_
_entity_poly.entity_id
_entity_poly.type
_entity_poly.pdbx_seq_one_letter_code
_entity_poly.pdbx_strand_id
1 'polypeptide(L)'
;MAQNFHSNLPKDFEAFLHEVKSVVQARQQTLNESIQQEQKKCIEGKKEQDFLKCQTKLAKKLEKNEALFQFKMIYWRETSVQCFKTQEQKGAGTDQCKADSKKLLETIFDSFKL
;
A
#
# COMPACT_ATOMS: atom_id res chain seq x y z
N MET A 1 11.84 1.52 27.00
CA MET A 1 10.56 0.87 27.33
C MET A 1 9.89 0.45 26.03
N ALA A 2 10.16 -0.77 25.57
CA ALA A 2 9.55 -1.33 24.37
C ALA A 2 8.14 -1.82 24.75
N GLN A 3 7.12 -1.01 24.49
CA GLN A 3 5.73 -1.41 24.71
C GLN A 3 5.37 -2.51 23.70
N ASN A 4 5.10 -3.70 24.24
CA ASN A 4 4.38 -4.84 23.69
C ASN A 4 3.69 -4.61 22.32
N PHE A 5 4.42 -4.85 21.23
CA PHE A 5 3.87 -4.95 19.86
C PHE A 5 3.26 -6.33 19.55
N HIS A 6 3.04 -7.18 20.56
CA HIS A 6 2.14 -8.33 20.46
C HIS A 6 0.76 -7.94 20.98
N SER A 7 0.11 -7.02 20.26
CA SER A 7 -1.34 -6.84 20.41
C SER A 7 -2.03 -7.95 19.62
N ASN A 8 -2.85 -8.77 20.26
CA ASN A 8 -3.88 -9.53 19.55
C ASN A 8 -4.64 -8.55 18.64
N LEU A 9 -4.65 -8.82 17.33
CA LEU A 9 -5.42 -8.02 16.40
C LEU A 9 -6.91 -8.22 16.71
N PRO A 10 -7.76 -7.18 16.58
CA PRO A 10 -9.21 -7.37 16.64
C PRO A 10 -9.62 -8.46 15.65
N LYS A 11 -10.45 -9.43 16.07
CA LYS A 11 -10.89 -10.54 15.21
C LYS A 11 -11.54 -10.04 13.91
N ASP A 12 -12.35 -9.00 14.04
CA ASP A 12 -12.99 -8.33 12.90
C ASP A 12 -11.97 -7.69 11.95
N PHE A 13 -10.84 -7.21 12.47
CA PHE A 13 -9.77 -6.68 11.65
C PHE A 13 -9.05 -7.80 10.89
N GLU A 14 -8.81 -8.96 11.53
CA GLU A 14 -8.25 -10.13 10.83
C GLU A 14 -9.16 -10.60 9.70
N ALA A 15 -10.47 -10.72 9.94
CA ALA A 15 -11.45 -11.04 8.90
C ALA A 15 -11.43 -9.98 7.77
N PHE A 16 -11.35 -8.71 8.14
CA PHE A 16 -11.25 -7.61 7.17
C PHE A 16 -9.97 -7.66 6.32
N LEU A 17 -8.83 -8.11 6.88
CA LEU A 17 -7.60 -8.33 6.10
C LEU A 17 -7.81 -9.35 4.97
N HIS A 18 -8.63 -10.38 5.21
CA HIS A 18 -9.01 -11.33 4.16
C HIS A 18 -9.89 -10.68 3.09
N GLU A 19 -10.81 -9.79 3.46
CA GLU A 19 -11.66 -9.06 2.51
C GLU A 19 -10.83 -8.16 1.57
N VAL A 20 -9.84 -7.45 2.10
CA VAL A 20 -9.04 -6.49 1.30
C VAL A 20 -7.89 -7.15 0.55
N LYS A 21 -7.58 -8.42 0.82
CA LYS A 21 -6.47 -9.15 0.18
C LYS A 21 -6.56 -9.13 -1.35
N SER A 22 -7.75 -9.41 -1.90
CA SER A 22 -7.97 -9.43 -3.35
C SER A 22 -7.77 -8.04 -3.97
N VAL A 23 -8.24 -7.00 -3.30
CA VAL A 23 -8.08 -5.60 -3.74
C VAL A 23 -6.60 -5.21 -3.76
N VAL A 24 -5.87 -5.52 -2.68
CA VAL A 24 -4.43 -5.26 -2.59
C VAL A 24 -3.67 -6.01 -3.69
N GLN A 25 -4.02 -7.27 -3.95
CA GLN A 25 -3.40 -8.07 -5.00
C GLN A 25 -3.65 -7.49 -6.41
N ALA A 26 -4.88 -7.10 -6.72
CA ALA A 26 -5.23 -6.50 -8.01
C ALA A 26 -4.48 -5.16 -8.25
N ARG A 27 -4.36 -4.32 -7.21
CA ARG A 27 -3.61 -3.07 -7.28
C ARG A 27 -2.10 -3.31 -7.42
N GLN A 28 -1.54 -4.30 -6.72
CA GLN A 28 -0.14 -4.69 -6.89
C GLN A 28 0.15 -5.15 -8.31
N GLN A 29 -0.75 -5.92 -8.93
CA GLN A 29 -0.58 -6.34 -10.31
C GLN A 29 -0.57 -5.15 -11.28
N THR A 30 -1.52 -4.22 -11.12
CA THR A 30 -1.59 -2.99 -11.94
C THR A 30 -0.32 -2.15 -11.82
N LEU A 31 0.23 -2.04 -10.61
CA LEU A 31 1.50 -1.36 -10.36
C LEU A 31 2.65 -2.04 -11.08
N ASN A 32 2.77 -3.37 -10.98
CA ASN A 32 3.80 -4.14 -11.65
C ASN A 32 3.73 -3.98 -13.18
N GLU A 33 2.53 -4.04 -13.76
CA GLU A 33 2.33 -3.83 -15.19
C GLU A 33 2.77 -2.42 -15.63
N SER A 34 2.45 -1.40 -14.83
CA SER A 34 2.85 -0.02 -15.10
C SER A 34 4.38 0.16 -15.01
N ILE A 35 5.04 -0.49 -14.05
CA ILE A 35 6.52 -0.52 -13.94
C ILE A 35 7.12 -1.16 -15.18
N GLN A 36 6.59 -2.31 -15.61
CA GLN A 36 7.07 -3.00 -16.80
C GLN A 36 6.90 -2.16 -18.07
N GLN A 37 5.80 -1.40 -18.20
CA GLN A 37 5.60 -0.48 -19.31
C GLN A 37 6.64 0.64 -19.32
N GLU A 38 6.94 1.26 -18.17
CA GLU A 38 7.99 2.28 -18.07
C GLU A 38 9.40 1.70 -18.36
N GLN A 39 9.67 0.47 -17.92
CA GLN A 39 10.92 -0.23 -18.26
C GLN A 39 11.04 -0.45 -19.77
N LYS A 40 9.97 -0.89 -20.44
CA LYS A 40 9.95 -1.06 -21.91
C LYS A 40 10.22 0.25 -22.65
N LYS A 41 9.65 1.37 -22.20
CA LYS A 41 9.92 2.71 -22.75
C LYS A 41 11.39 3.13 -22.64
N CYS A 42 12.13 2.61 -21.66
CA CYS A 42 13.57 2.85 -21.57
C CYS A 42 14.37 2.03 -22.59
N ILE A 43 13.88 0.85 -22.99
CA ILE A 43 14.54 -0.09 -23.90
C ILE A 43 14.27 0.26 -25.37
N GLU A 44 13.06 0.69 -25.70
CA GLU A 44 12.65 1.00 -27.07
C GLU A 44 13.31 2.31 -27.57
N GLY A 45 14.38 2.18 -28.37
CA GLY A 45 14.87 3.25 -29.24
C GLY A 45 16.01 4.13 -28.73
N LYS A 46 16.76 3.71 -27.70
CA LYS A 46 17.80 4.55 -27.07
C LYS A 46 19.21 3.97 -27.19
N LYS A 47 20.20 4.85 -27.42
CA LYS A 47 21.63 4.51 -27.28
C LYS A 47 21.90 4.10 -25.83
N GLU A 48 22.89 3.26 -25.59
CA GLU A 48 23.22 2.71 -24.26
C GLU A 48 23.23 3.76 -23.14
N GLN A 49 23.83 4.92 -23.38
CA GLN A 49 23.89 6.00 -22.40
C GLN A 49 22.52 6.58 -22.02
N ASP A 50 21.59 6.65 -22.97
CA ASP A 50 20.22 7.15 -22.75
C ASP A 50 19.34 6.11 -22.09
N PHE A 51 19.58 4.81 -22.36
CA PHE A 51 19.01 3.71 -21.61
C PHE A 51 19.43 3.76 -20.13
N LEU A 52 20.73 3.86 -19.84
CA LEU A 52 21.26 3.91 -18.46
C LEU A 52 20.72 5.13 -17.68
N LYS A 53 20.61 6.29 -18.32
CA LYS A 53 19.99 7.49 -17.73
C LYS A 53 18.49 7.26 -17.43
N CYS A 54 17.76 6.64 -18.36
CA CYS A 54 16.34 6.33 -18.19
C CYS A 54 16.12 5.35 -17.04
N GLN A 55 16.88 4.25 -17.02
CA GLN A 55 16.84 3.23 -15.97
C GLN A 55 17.15 3.83 -14.59
N THR A 56 18.20 4.63 -14.48
CA THR A 56 18.59 5.29 -13.23
C THR A 56 17.50 6.22 -12.72
N LYS A 57 16.85 6.98 -13.61
CA LYS A 57 15.75 7.88 -13.24
C LYS A 57 14.53 7.09 -12.75
N LEU A 58 14.18 6.01 -13.43
CA LEU A 58 13.08 5.13 -13.05
C LEU A 58 13.36 4.46 -11.69
N ALA A 59 14.55 3.89 -11.50
CA ALA A 59 14.95 3.26 -10.23
C ALA A 59 14.83 4.22 -9.04
N LYS A 60 15.39 5.44 -9.15
CA LYS A 60 15.26 6.47 -8.10
C LYS A 60 13.80 6.82 -7.79
N LYS A 61 12.93 6.86 -8.81
CA LYS A 61 11.51 7.14 -8.63
C LYS A 61 10.81 5.98 -7.92
N LEU A 62 11.14 4.75 -8.27
CA LEU A 62 10.62 3.55 -7.62
C LEU A 62 11.04 3.46 -6.16
N GLU A 63 12.32 3.63 -5.84
CA GLU A 63 12.84 3.60 -4.46
C GLU A 63 12.12 4.63 -3.57
N LYS A 64 11.98 5.87 -4.06
CA LYS A 64 11.28 6.93 -3.32
C LYS A 64 9.80 6.57 -3.09
N ASN A 65 9.14 6.06 -4.12
CA ASN A 65 7.73 5.69 -4.03
C ASN A 65 7.51 4.47 -3.14
N GLU A 66 8.40 3.48 -3.17
CA GLU A 66 8.36 2.28 -2.31
C GLU A 66 8.46 2.66 -0.84
N ALA A 67 9.45 3.47 -0.47
CA ALA A 67 9.61 3.93 0.92
C ALA A 67 8.36 4.68 1.42
N LEU A 68 7.80 5.57 0.59
CA LEU A 68 6.58 6.30 0.93
C LEU A 68 5.36 5.37 1.01
N PHE A 69 5.26 4.38 0.14
CA PHE A 69 4.19 3.40 0.13
C PHE A 69 4.22 2.53 1.39
N GLN A 70 5.38 2.03 1.79
CA GLN A 70 5.55 1.27 3.04
C GLN A 70 5.11 2.09 4.26
N PHE A 71 5.51 3.35 4.35
CA PHE A 71 5.09 4.25 5.43
C PHE A 71 3.56 4.42 5.47
N LYS A 72 2.94 4.63 4.30
CA LYS A 72 1.49 4.75 4.16
C LYS A 72 0.75 3.47 4.56
N MET A 73 1.27 2.30 4.19
CA MET A 73 0.69 1.01 4.58
C MET A 73 0.77 0.77 6.10
N ILE A 74 1.87 1.19 6.75
CA ILE A 74 1.97 1.18 8.21
C ILE A 74 0.91 2.10 8.82
N TYR A 75 0.81 3.34 8.33
CA TYR A 75 -0.20 4.30 8.80
C TYR A 75 -1.63 3.77 8.64
N TRP A 76 -1.94 3.16 7.50
CA TRP A 76 -3.22 2.50 7.27
C TRP A 76 -3.50 1.40 8.28
N ARG A 77 -2.53 0.51 8.52
CA ARG A 77 -2.67 -0.59 9.48
C ARG A 77 -2.94 -0.07 10.88
N GLU A 78 -2.11 0.85 11.36
CA GLU A 78 -2.23 1.42 12.72
C GLU A 78 -3.57 2.11 12.91
N THR A 79 -3.97 2.97 11.96
CA THR A 79 -5.24 3.71 12.02
C THR A 79 -6.44 2.76 12.00
N SER A 80 -6.38 1.73 11.15
CA SER A 80 -7.45 0.74 11.05
C SER A 80 -7.55 -0.08 12.33
N VAL A 81 -6.44 -0.62 12.85
CA VAL A 81 -6.43 -1.39 14.10
C VAL A 81 -6.99 -0.56 15.26
N GLN A 82 -6.61 0.71 15.36
CA GLN A 82 -7.15 1.60 16.40
C GLN A 82 -8.65 1.80 16.30
N CYS A 83 -9.19 1.97 15.08
CA CYS A 83 -10.63 2.08 14.87
C CYS A 83 -11.36 0.81 15.33
N PHE A 84 -10.90 -0.36 14.87
CA PHE A 84 -11.52 -1.64 15.22
C PHE A 84 -11.47 -1.92 16.72
N LYS A 85 -10.32 -1.70 17.38
CA LYS A 85 -10.19 -1.81 18.84
C LYS A 85 -11.19 -0.91 19.57
N THR A 86 -11.37 0.31 19.09
CA THR A 86 -12.30 1.29 19.71
C THR A 86 -13.75 0.84 19.57
N GLN A 87 -14.15 0.28 18.43
CA GLN A 87 -15.53 -0.21 18.24
C GLN A 87 -15.79 -1.49 19.05
N GLU A 88 -14.83 -2.41 19.11
CA GLU A 88 -14.92 -3.63 19.94
C GLU A 88 -15.11 -3.29 21.42
N GLN A 89 -14.35 -2.31 21.95
CA GLN A 89 -14.49 -1.84 23.33
C GLN A 89 -15.83 -1.15 23.61
N LYS A 90 -16.45 -0.54 22.60
CA LYS A 90 -17.76 0.12 22.70
C LYS A 90 -18.93 -0.84 22.48
N GLY A 91 -18.68 -2.08 22.07
CA GLY A 91 -19.74 -3.01 21.66
C GLY A 91 -20.51 -2.55 20.42
N ALA A 92 -19.88 -1.73 19.57
CA ALA A 92 -20.48 -1.16 18.36
C ALA A 92 -19.96 -1.88 17.10
N GLY A 93 -20.71 -1.78 16.00
CA GLY A 93 -20.35 -2.41 14.73
C GLY A 93 -19.09 -1.81 14.07
N THR A 94 -18.39 -2.62 13.29
CA THR A 94 -17.10 -2.24 12.65
C THR A 94 -17.24 -1.69 11.22
N ASP A 95 -18.48 -1.54 10.71
CA ASP A 95 -18.74 -1.16 9.32
C ASP A 95 -18.10 0.18 8.91
N GLN A 96 -18.17 1.18 9.78
CA GLN A 96 -17.52 2.48 9.53
C GLN A 96 -15.99 2.33 9.43
N CYS A 97 -15.39 1.54 10.33
CA CYS A 97 -13.95 1.28 10.28
C CYS A 97 -13.55 0.56 8.99
N LYS A 98 -14.37 -0.40 8.52
CA LYS A 98 -14.15 -1.08 7.24
C LYS A 98 -14.21 -0.10 6.07
N ALA A 99 -15.22 0.77 6.02
CA ALA A 99 -15.40 1.75 4.95
C ALA A 99 -14.23 2.75 4.91
N ASP A 100 -13.88 3.34 6.06
CA ASP A 100 -12.78 4.31 6.15
C ASP A 100 -11.43 3.67 5.81
N SER A 101 -11.21 2.44 6.28
CA SER A 101 -10.00 1.68 5.99
C SER A 101 -9.86 1.34 4.51
N LYS A 102 -10.95 0.94 3.82
CA LYS A 102 -10.97 0.73 2.36
C LYS A 102 -10.67 2.02 1.60
N LYS A 103 -11.30 3.13 1.97
CA LYS A 103 -11.06 4.45 1.35
C LYS A 103 -9.62 4.92 1.53
N LEU A 104 -9.02 4.67 2.70
CA LEU A 104 -7.62 4.99 2.96
C LEU A 104 -6.69 4.14 2.09
N LEU A 105 -6.94 2.83 1.94
CA LEU A 105 -6.18 1.98 1.00
C LEU A 105 -6.23 2.51 -0.43
N GLU A 106 -7.42 2.84 -0.93
CA GLU A 106 -7.60 3.40 -2.27
C GLU A 106 -6.77 4.67 -2.45
N THR A 107 -6.85 5.59 -1.48
CA THR A 107 -6.05 6.83 -1.48
C THR A 107 -4.55 6.55 -1.52
N ILE A 108 -4.08 5.53 -0.80
CA ILE A 108 -2.67 5.14 -0.78
C ILE A 108 -2.25 4.61 -2.16
N PHE A 109 -3.03 3.71 -2.76
CA PHE A 109 -2.73 3.19 -4.09
C PHE A 109 -2.76 4.27 -5.17
N ASP A 110 -3.76 5.16 -5.16
CA ASP A 110 -3.88 6.24 -6.14
C ASP A 110 -2.78 7.30 -5.99
N SER A 111 -2.15 7.37 -4.82
CA SER A 111 -1.01 8.27 -4.58
C SER A 111 0.31 7.74 -5.15
N PHE A 112 0.39 6.47 -5.55
CA PHE A 112 1.57 5.91 -6.18
C PHE A 112 1.62 6.32 -7.66
N LYS A 113 2.55 7.20 -8.01
CA LYS A 113 2.70 7.72 -9.38
C LYS A 113 4.06 7.35 -9.95
N LEU A 114 4.05 6.57 -11.03
CA LEU A 114 5.22 6.22 -11.84
C LEU A 114 5.60 7.30 -12.85
#